data_AF-A0A2G9P2M0-F1
#
_entry.id   AF-A0A2G9P2M0-F1
#
_cell.length_a   1.000
_cell.length_b   1.000
_cell.length_c   1.000
_cell.angle_alpha   90.00
_cell.angle_beta   90.00
_cell.angle_gamma   90.00
#
_symmetry.space_group_name_H-M   'P 1'
#
loop_
_entity.id
_entity.type
_entity.pdbx_description
1 polymer ?
#
loop_
_entity_poly.entity_id
_entity_poly.type
_entity_poly.pdbx_seq_one_letter_code
_entity_poly.pdbx_strand_id
1 'polypeptide(L)'
;NYWLYGLYVCPDIDTIVYGLADLLDQERGWGIKKDTFNFLRQMEVFGEETWFRVGDRDAATHLIRTNMLKNGKNLSDITKWMCEKFAVSANIIPVTDNSIETRITTDKGELHLQEYWVKHRGRDPVEGIQYIGADKARPNPEAVNAIH
;
A
#
# COMPACT_ATOMS: atom_id res chain seq x y z
N ASN A 1 4.76 -2.57 -0.46
CA ASN A 1 3.45 -2.89 -1.10
C ASN A 1 3.18 -4.36 -0.91
N TYR A 2 1.91 -4.78 -0.84
CA TYR A 2 1.59 -6.19 -0.60
C TYR A 2 0.19 -6.55 -1.12
N TRP A 3 -0.09 -7.85 -1.18
CA TRP A 3 -1.39 -8.38 -1.57
C TRP A 3 -2.25 -8.67 -0.34
N LEU A 4 -3.48 -8.16 -0.32
CA LEU A 4 -4.48 -8.39 0.71
C LEU A 4 -5.84 -8.63 0.07
N TYR A 5 -6.54 -9.71 0.42
CA TYR A 5 -7.84 -10.09 -0.17
C TYR A 5 -7.84 -10.17 -1.72
N GLY A 6 -6.70 -10.48 -2.32
CA GLY A 6 -6.52 -10.46 -3.78
C GLY A 6 -6.40 -9.06 -4.39
N LEU A 7 -6.31 -8.02 -3.56
CA LEU A 7 -6.09 -6.62 -3.94
C LEU A 7 -4.64 -6.22 -3.66
N TYR A 8 -4.05 -5.44 -4.56
CA TYR A 8 -2.71 -4.89 -4.39
C TYR A 8 -2.77 -3.55 -3.66
N VAL A 9 -2.19 -3.51 -2.46
CA VAL A 9 -2.22 -2.37 -1.54
C VAL A 9 -0.87 -1.67 -1.52
N CYS A 10 -0.88 -0.33 -1.64
CA CYS A 10 0.30 0.51 -1.64
C CYS A 10 0.18 1.61 -0.57
N PRO A 11 0.31 1.27 0.74
CA PRO A 11 -0.07 2.17 1.83
C PRO A 11 0.60 3.55 1.78
N ASP A 12 1.90 3.60 1.48
CA ASP A 12 2.66 4.85 1.46
C ASP A 12 2.23 5.74 0.28
N ILE A 13 2.10 5.16 -0.92
CA ILE A 13 1.62 5.88 -2.11
C ILE A 13 0.20 6.40 -1.88
N ASP A 14 -0.68 5.55 -1.37
CA ASP A 14 -2.07 5.89 -1.06
C ASP A 14 -2.14 7.04 -0.05
N THR A 15 -1.38 6.96 1.03
CA THR A 15 -1.35 7.99 2.08
C THR A 15 -0.86 9.34 1.54
N ILE A 16 0.18 9.34 0.70
CA ILE A 16 0.70 10.58 0.08
C ILE A 16 -0.32 11.16 -0.89
N VAL A 17 -0.91 10.34 -1.77
CA VAL A 17 -1.94 10.79 -2.73
C VAL A 17 -3.15 11.37 -1.98
N TYR A 18 -3.67 10.65 -0.99
CA TYR A 18 -4.81 11.12 -0.20
C TYR A 18 -4.47 12.37 0.61
N GLY A 19 -3.25 12.46 1.16
CA GLY A 19 -2.79 13.62 1.91
C GLY A 19 -2.75 14.88 1.05
N LEU A 20 -2.16 14.78 -0.14
CA LEU A 20 -2.04 15.90 -1.07
C LEU A 20 -3.38 16.28 -1.73
N ALA A 21 -4.34 15.36 -1.78
CA ALA A 21 -5.69 15.60 -2.27
C ALA A 21 -6.68 16.12 -1.22
N ASP A 22 -6.24 16.38 0.02
CA ASP A 22 -7.11 16.66 1.18
C ASP A 22 -8.19 15.56 1.38
N LEU A 23 -7.84 14.30 1.11
CA LEU A 23 -8.72 13.15 1.30
C LEU A 23 -8.31 12.27 2.48
N LEU A 24 -7.10 12.43 3.03
CA LEU A 24 -6.59 11.61 4.12
C LEU A 24 -7.41 11.77 5.40
N ASP A 25 -7.70 10.65 6.08
CA ASP A 25 -8.20 10.65 7.46
C ASP A 25 -7.07 11.01 8.42
N GLN A 26 -6.97 12.31 8.75
CA GLN A 26 -5.91 12.84 9.61
C GLN A 26 -6.01 12.36 11.07
N GLU A 27 -7.20 11.98 11.55
CA GLU A 27 -7.37 11.47 12.92
C GLU A 27 -6.73 10.09 13.07
N ARG A 28 -6.85 9.25 12.03
CA ARG A 28 -6.22 7.92 12.00
C ARG A 28 -4.79 7.94 11.46
N GLY A 29 -4.46 8.93 10.62
CA GLY A 29 -3.18 9.05 9.94
C GLY A 29 -3.04 8.20 8.67
N TRP A 30 -4.11 7.50 8.25
CA TRP A 30 -4.14 6.63 7.07
C TRP A 30 -5.58 6.47 6.55
N GLY A 31 -5.74 6.08 5.28
CA GLY A 31 -7.05 5.87 4.66
C GLY A 31 -7.79 7.17 4.34
N ILE A 32 -9.05 7.06 3.90
CA ILE A 32 -9.83 8.19 3.38
C ILE A 32 -10.76 8.77 4.46
N LYS A 33 -10.86 10.10 4.54
CA LYS A 33 -11.78 10.80 5.45
C LYS A 33 -13.24 10.47 5.13
N LYS A 34 -14.03 10.26 6.18
CA LYS A 34 -15.44 9.86 6.11
C LYS A 34 -15.67 8.54 5.37
N ASP A 35 -14.69 7.64 5.34
CA ASP A 35 -14.85 6.31 4.77
C ASP A 35 -15.62 5.39 5.74
N THR A 36 -16.27 4.37 5.17
CA THR A 36 -17.02 3.34 5.88
C THR A 36 -16.30 2.00 5.79
N PHE A 37 -16.71 1.01 6.59
CA PHE A 37 -16.05 -0.31 6.65
C PHE A 37 -17.04 -1.45 6.39
N ASN A 38 -18.00 -1.24 5.50
CA ASN A 38 -19.00 -2.28 5.21
C ASN A 38 -18.38 -3.46 4.46
N PHE A 39 -17.38 -3.21 3.62
CA PHE A 39 -16.53 -4.21 2.99
C PHE A 39 -15.93 -5.14 4.04
N LEU A 40 -15.21 -4.61 5.04
CA LEU A 40 -14.62 -5.44 6.10
C LEU A 40 -15.65 -6.18 6.92
N ARG A 41 -16.79 -5.56 7.27
CA ARG A 41 -17.87 -6.25 7.98
C ARG A 41 -18.35 -7.47 7.21
N GLN A 42 -18.45 -7.37 5.89
CA GLN A 42 -18.84 -8.49 5.04
C GLN A 42 -17.73 -9.54 4.95
N MET A 43 -16.46 -9.13 4.94
CA MET A 43 -15.31 -10.04 4.98
C MET A 43 -15.26 -10.83 6.29
N GLU A 44 -15.56 -10.21 7.43
CA GLU A 44 -15.67 -10.88 8.74
C GLU A 44 -16.75 -11.97 8.73
N VAL A 45 -17.90 -11.70 8.10
CA VAL A 45 -18.97 -12.69 7.94
C VAL A 45 -18.52 -13.91 7.13
N PHE A 46 -17.60 -13.71 6.17
CA PHE A 46 -17.01 -14.81 5.40
C PHE A 46 -15.85 -15.52 6.12
N GLY A 47 -15.45 -15.06 7.32
CA GLY A 47 -14.39 -15.67 8.12
C GLY A 47 -12.98 -15.17 7.80
N GLU A 48 -12.85 -14.08 7.05
CA GLU A 48 -11.55 -13.46 6.74
C GLU A 48 -11.03 -12.64 7.93
N GLU A 49 -9.70 -12.61 8.08
CA GLU A 49 -9.08 -11.80 9.13
C GLU A 49 -9.04 -10.31 8.73
N THR A 50 -9.68 -9.44 9.51
CA THR A 50 -9.79 -7.98 9.21
C THR A 50 -8.86 -7.09 10.03
N TRP A 51 -7.70 -7.61 10.42
CA TRP A 51 -6.70 -6.85 11.19
C TRP A 51 -6.17 -5.63 10.42
N PHE A 52 -6.12 -5.70 9.08
CA PHE A 52 -5.82 -4.56 8.22
C PHE A 52 -7.10 -3.86 7.81
N ARG A 53 -7.25 -2.62 8.27
CA ARG A 53 -8.47 -1.84 8.13
C ARG A 53 -8.55 -1.17 6.76
N VAL A 54 -9.19 -1.82 5.79
CA VAL A 54 -9.52 -1.24 4.48
C VAL A 54 -10.92 -0.63 4.49
N GLY A 55 -11.05 0.67 4.17
CA GLY A 55 -12.35 1.32 4.02
C GLY A 55 -13.02 1.01 2.67
N ASP A 56 -14.30 1.35 2.51
CA ASP A 56 -15.07 1.06 1.29
C ASP A 56 -14.54 1.86 0.08
N ARG A 57 -14.20 3.13 0.28
CA ARG A 57 -13.58 3.98 -0.75
C ARG A 57 -12.14 3.55 -1.01
N ASP A 58 -11.42 3.15 0.02
CA ASP A 58 -10.04 2.68 -0.12
C ASP A 58 -9.96 1.35 -0.89
N ALA A 59 -10.87 0.42 -0.61
CA ALA A 59 -11.02 -0.83 -1.34
C ALA A 59 -11.25 -0.60 -2.84
N ALA A 60 -12.00 0.45 -3.21
CA ALA A 60 -12.20 0.82 -4.61
C ALA A 60 -10.88 1.24 -5.29
N THR A 61 -10.04 2.02 -4.61
CA THR A 61 -8.69 2.37 -5.11
C THR A 61 -7.87 1.10 -5.35
N HIS A 62 -7.85 0.19 -4.38
CA HIS A 62 -7.07 -1.04 -4.48
C HIS A 62 -7.59 -1.96 -5.60
N LEU A 63 -8.91 -2.07 -5.77
CA LEU A 63 -9.53 -2.83 -6.85
C LEU A 63 -9.15 -2.29 -8.23
N ILE A 64 -9.25 -0.98 -8.43
CA ILE A 64 -8.89 -0.36 -9.71
C ILE A 64 -7.40 -0.54 -10.01
N ARG A 65 -6.52 -0.27 -9.04
CA ARG A 65 -5.08 -0.53 -9.17
C ARG A 65 -4.81 -1.98 -9.57
N THR A 66 -5.42 -2.93 -8.87
CA THR A 66 -5.25 -4.36 -9.14
C THR A 66 -5.67 -4.71 -10.56
N ASN A 67 -6.79 -4.18 -11.03
CA ASN A 67 -7.26 -4.40 -12.39
C ASN A 67 -6.31 -3.78 -13.42
N MET A 68 -5.77 -2.58 -13.17
CA MET A 68 -4.81 -1.95 -14.07
C MET A 68 -3.50 -2.77 -14.15
N LEU A 69 -2.98 -3.24 -13.02
CA LEU A 69 -1.80 -4.11 -12.97
C LEU A 69 -2.01 -5.41 -13.75
N LYS A 70 -3.18 -6.06 -13.55
CA LYS A 70 -3.54 -7.29 -14.29
C LYS A 70 -3.66 -7.05 -15.80
N ASN A 71 -3.98 -5.83 -16.22
CA ASN A 71 -4.03 -5.41 -17.62
C ASN A 71 -2.70 -4.84 -18.14
N GLY A 72 -1.58 -5.08 -17.43
CA GLY A 72 -0.23 -4.76 -17.90
C GLY A 72 0.22 -3.32 -17.65
N LYS A 73 -0.54 -2.51 -16.91
CA LYS A 73 -0.04 -1.21 -16.43
C LYS A 73 1.00 -1.42 -15.33
N ASN A 74 2.01 -0.56 -15.29
CA ASN A 74 2.99 -0.53 -14.21
C ASN A 74 2.51 0.39 -13.07
N LEU A 75 3.23 0.38 -11.94
CA LEU A 75 2.83 1.12 -10.75
C LEU A 75 2.98 2.64 -10.93
N SER A 76 3.96 3.08 -11.72
CA SER A 76 4.21 4.48 -12.05
C SER A 76 3.06 5.09 -12.83
N ASP A 77 2.61 4.44 -13.90
CA ASP A 77 1.45 4.83 -14.70
C ASP A 77 0.18 4.92 -13.83
N ILE A 78 -0.03 3.94 -12.95
CA ILE A 78 -1.19 3.92 -12.06
C ILE A 78 -1.12 5.06 -11.05
N THR A 79 0.06 5.32 -10.47
CA THR A 79 0.26 6.40 -9.49
C THR A 79 0.00 7.75 -10.14
N LYS A 80 0.51 7.97 -11.36
CA LYS A 80 0.24 9.17 -12.15
C LYS A 80 -1.25 9.33 -12.45
N TRP A 81 -1.90 8.27 -12.91
CA TRP A 81 -3.34 8.27 -13.17
C TRP A 81 -4.15 8.61 -11.90
N MET A 82 -3.75 8.09 -10.73
CA MET A 82 -4.39 8.44 -9.46
C MET A 82 -4.21 9.91 -9.11
N CYS A 83 -3.00 10.47 -9.30
CA CYS A 83 -2.74 11.88 -9.07
C CYS A 83 -3.64 12.76 -9.95
N GLU A 84 -3.79 12.42 -11.23
CA GLU A 84 -4.69 13.12 -12.15
C GLU A 84 -6.16 13.05 -11.68
N LYS A 85 -6.63 11.89 -11.22
CA LYS A 85 -8.00 11.71 -10.74
C LYS A 85 -8.32 12.48 -9.48
N PHE A 86 -7.35 12.64 -8.60
CA PHE A 86 -7.50 13.38 -7.35
C PHE A 86 -7.01 14.83 -7.43
N ALA A 87 -6.69 15.32 -8.64
CA ALA A 87 -6.18 16.67 -8.88
C ALA A 87 -4.93 17.02 -8.04
N VAL A 88 -4.06 16.03 -7.81
CA VAL A 88 -2.76 16.20 -7.15
C VAL A 88 -1.76 16.71 -8.18
N SER A 89 -1.20 17.90 -7.92
CA SER A 89 -0.22 18.55 -8.80
C SER A 89 1.21 18.07 -8.60
N ALA A 90 1.52 17.50 -7.43
CA ALA A 90 2.84 16.98 -7.14
C ALA A 90 3.13 15.72 -7.96
N ASN A 91 4.39 15.56 -8.40
CA ASN A 91 4.81 14.36 -9.09
C ASN A 91 5.18 13.26 -8.07
N ILE A 92 4.26 12.32 -7.84
CA ILE A 92 4.50 11.19 -6.94
C ILE A 92 5.08 10.03 -7.75
N ILE A 93 6.35 9.70 -7.49
CA ILE A 93 7.08 8.67 -8.22
C ILE A 93 7.35 7.48 -7.29
N PRO A 94 6.83 6.27 -7.58
CA PRO A 94 7.23 5.06 -6.87
C PRO A 94 8.73 4.78 -7.05
N VAL A 95 9.41 4.30 -6.01
CA VAL A 95 10.84 3.97 -6.07
C VAL A 95 11.18 2.92 -7.14
N THR A 96 10.25 2.02 -7.43
CA THR A 96 10.35 1.03 -8.50
C THR A 96 8.95 0.60 -8.96
N ASP A 97 8.85 0.07 -10.19
CA ASP A 97 7.68 -0.67 -10.67
C ASP A 97 7.72 -2.16 -10.30
N ASN A 98 8.87 -2.64 -9.81
CA ASN A 98 9.03 -4.03 -9.37
C ASN A 98 8.41 -4.24 -7.98
N SER A 99 8.02 -5.49 -7.70
CA SER A 99 7.53 -5.85 -6.37
C SER A 99 8.71 -5.92 -5.40
N ILE A 100 8.64 -5.12 -4.34
CA ILE A 100 9.55 -5.18 -3.20
C ILE A 100 8.70 -5.26 -1.92
N GLU A 101 9.00 -6.25 -1.09
CA GLU A 101 8.41 -6.43 0.23
C GLU A 101 9.47 -6.28 1.32
N THR A 102 9.13 -5.56 2.38
CA THR A 102 9.94 -5.56 3.61
C THR A 102 9.40 -6.63 4.53
N ARG A 103 10.25 -7.58 4.92
CA ARG A 103 9.92 -8.65 5.87
C ARG A 103 10.76 -8.52 7.12
N ILE A 104 10.11 -8.78 8.26
CA ILE A 104 10.70 -8.70 9.60
C ILE A 104 10.84 -10.13 10.11
N THR A 105 12.05 -10.49 10.52
CA THR A 105 12.34 -11.77 11.17
C THR A 105 12.21 -11.59 12.68
N THR A 106 11.42 -12.45 13.32
CA THR A 106 11.25 -12.54 14.76
C THR A 106 11.46 -13.98 15.23
N ASP A 107 11.48 -14.20 16.55
CA ASP A 107 11.53 -15.52 17.18
C ASP A 107 10.37 -16.45 16.78
N LYS A 108 9.27 -15.87 16.27
CA LYS A 108 8.06 -16.57 15.82
C LYS A 108 8.02 -16.83 14.32
N GLY A 109 9.02 -16.36 13.58
CA GLY A 109 9.15 -16.51 12.14
C GLY A 109 9.20 -15.18 11.39
N GLU A 110 9.00 -15.25 10.07
CA GLU A 110 9.03 -14.08 9.19
C GLU A 110 7.63 -13.51 8.99
N LEU A 111 7.51 -12.19 9.16
CA LEU A 111 6.27 -11.44 9.01
C LEU A 111 6.43 -10.37 7.94
N HIS A 112 5.37 -10.08 7.18
CA HIS A 112 5.36 -8.88 6.36
C HIS A 112 5.37 -7.63 7.25
N LEU A 113 6.00 -6.54 6.82
CA LEU A 113 6.12 -5.30 7.62
C LEU A 113 4.76 -4.81 8.17
N GLN A 114 3.70 -4.91 7.36
CA GLN A 114 2.36 -4.52 7.77
C GLN A 114 1.76 -5.46 8.84
N GLU A 115 2.04 -6.76 8.78
CA GLU A 115 1.60 -7.69 9.83
C GLU A 115 2.33 -7.38 11.14
N TYR A 116 3.64 -7.19 11.08
CA TYR A 116 4.45 -6.83 12.25
C TYR A 116 3.94 -5.54 12.92
N TRP A 117 3.72 -4.47 12.15
CA TRP A 117 3.30 -3.18 12.71
C TRP A 117 1.81 -3.12 13.08
N VAL A 118 0.92 -3.65 12.24
CA VAL A 118 -0.53 -3.50 12.43
C VAL A 118 -1.10 -4.64 13.26
N LYS A 119 -0.85 -5.90 12.88
CA LYS A 119 -1.39 -7.08 13.57
C LYS A 119 -0.68 -7.31 14.91
N HIS A 120 0.65 -7.25 14.93
CA HIS A 120 1.48 -7.51 16.12
C HIS A 120 1.84 -6.26 16.93
N ARG A 121 1.44 -5.07 16.46
CA ARG A 121 1.69 -3.77 17.12
C ARG A 121 3.17 -3.49 17.38
N GLY A 122 4.07 -4.06 16.58
CA GLY A 122 5.52 -3.89 16.69
C GLY A 122 6.11 -4.32 18.04
N ARG A 123 5.49 -5.31 18.70
CA ARG A 123 5.90 -5.75 20.05
C ARG A 123 6.95 -6.84 20.06
N ASP A 124 6.99 -7.65 19.01
CA ASP A 124 7.90 -8.77 18.91
C ASP A 124 9.33 -8.25 18.65
N PRO A 125 10.38 -8.76 19.33
CA PRO A 125 11.75 -8.33 19.06
C PRO A 125 12.16 -8.59 17.60
N VAL A 126 12.80 -7.60 16.97
CA VAL A 126 13.31 -7.72 15.60
C VAL A 126 14.68 -8.39 15.63
N GLU A 127 14.80 -9.56 15.01
CA GLU A 127 16.05 -10.29 14.84
C GLU A 127 16.71 -9.99 13.48
N GLY A 128 15.91 -9.57 12.49
CA GLY A 128 16.40 -9.24 11.15
C GLY A 128 15.39 -8.51 10.29
N ILE A 129 15.89 -7.87 9.23
CA ILE A 129 15.09 -7.20 8.21
C ILE A 129 15.57 -7.70 6.85
N GLN A 130 14.64 -8.11 6.00
CA GLN A 130 14.91 -8.58 4.65
C GLN A 130 14.07 -7.81 3.63
N TYR A 131 14.66 -7.54 2.46
CA TYR A 131 13.99 -6.87 1.35
C TYR A 131 13.80 -7.86 0.20
N ILE A 132 12.65 -8.51 0.15
CA ILE A 132 12.35 -9.53 -0.85
C ILE A 132 12.13 -8.84 -2.20
N GLY A 133 12.90 -9.26 -3.22
CA GLY A 133 12.82 -8.74 -4.59
C GLY A 133 13.71 -7.52 -4.87
N ALA A 134 14.34 -6.94 -3.84
CA ALA A 134 15.18 -5.76 -3.99
C ALA A 134 16.44 -6.01 -4.86
N ASP A 135 16.97 -7.22 -4.84
CA ASP A 135 18.12 -7.67 -5.64
C ASP A 135 17.85 -7.65 -7.16
N LYS A 136 16.58 -7.82 -7.55
CA LYS A 136 16.12 -7.85 -8.95
C LYS A 136 15.40 -6.58 -9.37
N ALA A 137 15.07 -5.72 -8.41
CA ALA A 137 14.36 -4.49 -8.67
C ALA A 137 15.25 -3.49 -9.40
N ARG A 138 14.64 -2.75 -10.32
CA ARG A 138 15.27 -1.63 -11.00
C ARG A 138 14.72 -0.33 -10.43
N PRO A 139 15.57 0.63 -10.08
CA PRO A 139 15.07 1.93 -9.63
C PRO A 139 14.27 2.57 -10.74
N ASN A 140 13.21 3.30 -10.37
CA ASN A 140 12.42 4.05 -11.33
C ASN A 140 13.31 5.12 -11.98
N PRO A 141 13.44 5.15 -13.32
CA PRO A 141 14.26 6.15 -14.01
C PRO A 141 13.85 7.59 -13.69
N GLU A 142 12.55 7.86 -13.51
CA GLU A 142 12.07 9.19 -13.13
C GLU A 142 12.50 9.56 -11.70
N ALA A 143 12.52 8.59 -10.77
CA ALA A 143 12.97 8.82 -9.41
C ALA A 143 14.48 9.10 -9.36
N VAL A 144 15.27 8.37 -10.15
CA VAL A 144 16.72 8.62 -10.29
C VAL A 144 16.98 10.00 -10.87
N ASN A 145 16.24 10.38 -11.92
CA ASN A 145 16.40 11.71 -12.50
C ASN A 145 16.01 12.84 -11.54
N ALA A 146 15.06 12.61 -10.63
CA ALA A 146 14.59 13.63 -9.68
C ALA A 146 15.57 13.91 -8.51
N ILE A 147 16.55 13.04 -8.29
CA ILE A 147 17.58 13.21 -7.23
C ILE A 147 18.91 13.76 -7.74
N HIS A 148 19.02 13.98 -9.06
CA HIS A 148 20.17 14.60 -9.72
C HIS A 148 19.96 16.10 -9.89
#